data_AF-A0A382BUF5-F1
#
_entry.id   AF-A0A382BUF5-F1
#
_cell.length_a   1.000
_cell.length_b   1.000
_cell.length_c   1.000
_cell.angle_alpha   90.00
_cell.angle_beta   90.00
_cell.angle_gamma   90.00
#
_symmetry.space_group_name_H-M   'P 1'
#
loop_
_entity.id
_entity.type
_entity.pdbx_description
1 polymer ?
#
loop_
_entity_poly.entity_id
_entity_poly.type
_entity_poly.pdbx_seq_one_letter_code
_entity_poly.pdbx_strand_id
1 'polypeptide(L)' 'MKRIDDIRELHDEICEAYLKDPNFCPYCEADEIDAERVDVEGRVAWQWVRCDTCGAEWHDVFELVAVEKVELP' A
#
# COMPACT_ATOMS: atom_id res chain seq x y z
N MET A 1 8.37 -20.47 19.69
CA MET A 1 7.50 -19.39 20.18
C MET A 1 7.99 -18.11 19.52
N LYS A 2 7.36 -17.71 18.41
CA LYS A 2 7.76 -16.58 17.58
C LYS A 2 7.10 -15.30 18.12
N ARG A 3 7.85 -14.20 18.20
CA ARG A 3 7.49 -13.00 18.96
C ARG A 3 6.44 -12.20 18.20
N ILE A 4 5.72 -11.34 18.93
CA ILE A 4 4.70 -10.43 18.39
C ILE A 4 5.26 -9.48 17.30
N ASP A 5 6.59 -9.40 17.16
CA ASP A 5 7.30 -8.61 16.15
C ASP A 5 7.33 -9.26 14.75
N ASP A 6 6.80 -10.49 14.57
CA ASP A 6 6.84 -11.25 13.31
C ASP A 6 5.69 -10.89 12.32
N ILE A 7 5.10 -9.69 12.40
CA ILE A 7 4.24 -9.17 11.32
C ILE A 7 5.12 -8.52 10.25
N ARG A 8 5.58 -9.35 9.31
CA ARG A 8 5.91 -8.99 7.92
C ARG A 8 6.81 -7.76 7.73
N GLU A 9 8.12 -7.95 7.85
CA GLU A 9 9.07 -7.06 7.17
C GLU A 9 9.05 -7.40 5.68
N LEU A 10 8.32 -6.60 4.87
CA LEU A 10 8.75 -6.41 3.47
C LEU A 10 10.23 -6.00 3.53
N HIS A 11 11.10 -6.67 2.76
CA HIS A 11 12.46 -6.18 2.61
C HIS A 11 12.44 -4.77 2.02
N ASP A 12 13.33 -3.89 2.49
CA ASP A 12 13.43 -2.49 2.06
C ASP A 12 13.45 -2.34 0.53
N GLU A 13 14.17 -3.22 -0.17
CA GLU A 13 14.26 -3.20 -1.64
C GLU A 13 12.91 -3.50 -2.34
N ILE A 14 12.10 -4.39 -1.79
CA ILE A 14 10.79 -4.75 -2.34
C ILE A 14 9.76 -3.65 -2.03
N CYS A 15 9.84 -3.06 -0.84
CA CYS A 15 9.11 -1.83 -0.50
C CYS A 15 9.42 -0.73 -1.52
N GLU A 16 10.70 -0.48 -1.82
CA GLU A 16 11.09 0.54 -2.79
C GLU A 16 10.58 0.26 -4.20
N ALA A 17 10.61 -1.00 -4.64
CA ALA A 17 10.08 -1.38 -5.95
C ALA A 17 8.56 -1.14 -6.01
N TYR A 18 7.81 -1.56 -4.98
CA TYR A 18 6.37 -1.37 -4.92
C TYR A 18 5.99 0.12 -4.86
N LEU A 19 6.72 0.94 -4.09
CA LEU A 19 6.51 2.39 -4.05
C LEU A 19 6.79 3.11 -5.38
N LYS A 20 7.55 2.49 -6.29
CA LYS A 20 7.78 3.01 -7.65
C LYS A 20 6.71 2.55 -8.63
N ASP A 21 6.16 1.36 -8.45
CA ASP A 21 5.16 0.74 -9.34
C ASP A 21 4.20 -0.17 -8.54
N PRO A 22 3.10 0.36 -7.98
CA PRO A 22 2.21 -0.37 -7.07
C PRO A 22 1.19 -1.26 -7.82
N ASN A 23 1.66 -2.03 -8.81
CA ASN A 23 0.84 -2.91 -9.65
C ASN A 23 1.18 -4.41 -9.46
N PHE A 24 1.86 -4.76 -8.37
CA PHE A 24 2.24 -6.15 -8.07
C PHE A 24 2.18 -6.45 -6.57
N CYS A 25 2.02 -7.71 -6.20
CA CYS A 25 2.08 -8.14 -4.82
C CYS A 25 3.53 -8.14 -4.31
N PRO A 26 3.88 -7.35 -3.27
CA PRO A 26 5.24 -7.32 -2.76
C PRO A 26 5.63 -8.58 -1.95
N TYR A 27 4.75 -9.58 -1.87
CA TYR A 27 5.00 -10.84 -1.16
C TYR A 27 5.21 -12.02 -2.10
N CYS A 28 4.61 -12.02 -3.30
CA CYS A 28 4.72 -13.12 -4.26
C CYS A 28 4.93 -12.67 -5.72
N GLU A 29 5.08 -11.37 -5.97
CA GLU A 29 5.36 -10.75 -7.27
C GLU A 29 4.25 -10.92 -8.33
N ALA A 30 3.11 -11.50 -7.96
CA ALA A 30 1.94 -11.62 -8.82
C ALA A 30 1.28 -10.25 -9.06
N ASP A 31 0.71 -10.05 -10.24
CA ASP A 31 0.01 -8.83 -10.65
C ASP A 31 -1.49 -8.84 -10.28
N GLU A 32 -2.03 -9.97 -9.82
CA GLU A 32 -3.41 -10.05 -9.35
C GLU A 32 -3.56 -9.51 -7.92
N ILE A 33 -3.81 -8.20 -7.82
CA ILE A 33 -4.13 -7.47 -6.59
C ILE A 33 -5.50 -6.80 -6.70
N ASP A 34 -6.24 -6.76 -5.59
CA ASP A 34 -7.50 -6.03 -5.43
C ASP A 34 -7.33 -4.95 -4.35
N ALA A 35 -7.85 -3.77 -4.61
CA ALA A 35 -7.68 -2.59 -3.77
C ALA A 35 -9.03 -1.92 -3.52
N GLU A 36 -9.35 -1.73 -2.24
CA GLU A 36 -10.63 -1.15 -1.82
C GLU A 36 -10.64 0.39 -1.93
N ARG A 37 -11.69 1.03 -1.40
CA ARG A 37 -11.75 2.49 -1.33
C ARG A 37 -10.67 3.04 -0.41
N VAL A 38 -10.23 4.27 -0.69
CA VAL A 38 -9.30 5.01 0.16
C VAL A 38 -10.07 5.64 1.32
N ASP A 39 -9.64 5.32 2.54
CA ASP A 39 -10.09 5.97 3.77
C ASP A 39 -9.15 7.12 4.14
N VAL A 40 -9.68 8.20 4.74
CA VAL A 40 -8.92 9.41 5.07
C VAL A 40 -9.20 9.85 6.51
N GLU A 41 -8.14 10.08 7.27
CA GLU A 41 -8.20 10.69 8.60
C GLU A 41 -7.14 11.79 8.75
N GLY A 42 -7.60 13.04 8.80
CA GLY A 42 -6.72 14.20 8.94
C GLY A 42 -5.76 14.36 7.76
N ARG A 43 -4.46 14.12 8.01
CA ARG A 43 -3.38 14.23 7.00
C ARG A 43 -2.97 12.87 6.42
N VAL A 44 -3.55 11.77 6.88
CA VAL A 44 -3.17 10.42 6.44
C VAL A 44 -4.36 9.80 5.71
N ALA A 45 -4.08 9.07 4.64
CA ALA A 45 -5.05 8.21 3.99
C ALA A 45 -4.46 6.80 3.87
N TRP A 46 -5.31 5.78 3.90
CA TRP A 46 -4.88 4.41 3.67
C TRP A 46 -5.88 3.68 2.78
N GLN A 47 -5.36 2.72 2.03
CA GLN A 47 -6.14 1.84 1.18
C GLN A 47 -5.79 0.40 1.55
N TRP A 48 -6.79 -0.41 1.84
CA TRP A 48 -6.57 -1.84 2.03
C TRP A 48 -6.39 -2.51 0.66
N VAL A 49 -5.35 -3.34 0.56
CA VAL A 49 -4.97 -4.05 -0.66
C VAL A 49 -4.77 -5.52 -0.33
N ARG A 50 -5.22 -6.41 -1.21
CA ARG A 50 -5.06 -7.85 -1.09
C ARG A 50 -4.56 -8.44 -2.39
N CYS A 51 -3.66 -9.42 -2.30
CA CYS A 51 -3.30 -10.27 -3.42
C CYS A 51 -4.22 -11.49 -3.50
N ASP A 52 -4.80 -11.71 -4.67
CA ASP A 52 -5.67 -12.87 -4.91
C ASP A 52 -4.88 -14.17 -5.08
N THR A 53 -3.60 -14.07 -5.47
CA THR A 53 -2.72 -15.22 -5.69
C THR A 53 -2.17 -15.82 -4.40
N CYS A 54 -1.59 -15.01 -3.50
CA CYS A 54 -1.01 -15.51 -2.24
C CYS A 54 -1.84 -15.21 -0.98
N GLY A 55 -2.91 -14.41 -1.10
CA GLY A 55 -3.76 -14.02 0.04
C GLY A 55 -3.12 -13.01 1.00
N ALA A 56 -1.96 -12.44 0.66
CA ALA A 56 -1.33 -11.38 1.42
C ALA A 56 -2.18 -10.10 1.40
N GLU A 57 -2.31 -9.44 2.54
CA GLU A 57 -3.07 -8.19 2.68
C GLU A 57 -2.18 -7.07 3.24
N TRP A 58 -2.26 -5.85 2.76
CA TRP A 58 -1.49 -4.72 3.29
C TRP A 58 -2.27 -3.42 3.15
N HIS A 59 -1.71 -2.33 3.68
CA HIS A 59 -2.23 -1.00 3.45
C HIS A 59 -1.24 -0.20 2.62
N ASP A 60 -1.73 0.41 1.53
CA ASP A 60 -1.02 1.53 0.91
C ASP A 60 -1.33 2.77 1.75
N VAL A 61 -0.29 3.50 2.17
CA VAL A 61 -0.41 4.64 3.08
C VAL A 61 0.05 5.90 2.37
N PHE A 62 -0.80 6.91 2.38
CA PHE A 62 -0.57 8.21 1.76
C PHE A 62 -0.54 9.32 2.81
N GLU A 63 0.20 10.39 2.52
CA GLU A 63 0.20 11.63 3.32
C GLU A 63 -0.30 12.81 2.47
N LEU A 64 -1.11 13.68 3.09
CA LEU A 64 -1.45 14.98 2.53
C LEU A 64 -0.20 15.87 2.55
N VAL A 65 0.41 16.01 1.37
CA VAL A 65 1.68 16.75 1.19
C VAL A 65 1.49 18.18 0.68
N ALA A 66 0.37 18.50 0.04
CA ALA A 66 0.14 19.81 -0.56
C ALA A 66 -1.36 20.16 -0.68
N VAL A 67 -1.62 21.44 -0.87
CA VAL A 67 -2.95 21.96 -1.26
C VAL A 67 -2.73 22.88 -2.46
N GLU A 68 -3.36 22.55 -3.58
CA GLU A 68 -3.31 23.35 -4.80
C GLU A 68 -4.70 23.92 -5.13
N LYS A 69 -4.74 25.16 -5.61
CA LYS A 69 -5.99 25.78 -6.04
C LYS A 69 -6.35 25.25 -7.44
N VAL A 70 -7.52 24.64 -7.57
CA VAL A 70 -8.06 24.25 -8.90
C VAL A 70 -8.72 25.48 -9.53
N GLU A 71 -8.17 25.96 -10.64
CA GLU A 71 -8.84 26.96 -11.46
C GLU A 71 -9.68 26.23 -12.51
N LEU A 72 -11.00 26.40 -12.43
CA LEU A 72 -11.91 25.91 -13.47
C LEU A 72 -11.74 26.82 -14.70
N PRO A 73 -11.71 26.25 -15.93
CA PRO A 73 -11.61 27.02 -17.16
C PRO A 73 -12.79 27.98 -17.38
#